data_AF-A0A0F9QR94-F1
#
_entry.id   AF-A0A0F9QR94-F1
#
_cell.length_a   1.000
_cell.length_b   1.000
_cell.length_c   1.000
_cell.angle_alpha   90.00
_cell.angle_beta   90.00
_cell.angle_gamma   90.00
#
_symmetry.space_group_name_H-M   'P 1'
#
loop_
_entity.id
_entity.type
_entity.pdbx_description
1 polymer ?
#
loop_
_entity_poly.entity_id
_entity_poly.type
_entity_poly.pdbx_seq_one_letter_code
_entity_poly.pdbx_strand_id
1 'polypeptide(L)'
;MKISKRAQQGLRGTSALQTVQSLGTQIKGLLDKLTPMMQSLQGSIPEINNALQQIQQLEIQVGQLEQTSAKFKQQFKQQADGPEKLKRKISKKVTDKIQSGKSTGVDVEKLNKKQLDIGEKVEMEHTDNLEVAREIASDHLAEQLEEGKDKSEQDYYTQLKKVHEDKCKDSVPAFWRRNLDYWNR
;
A
#
# COMPACT_ATOMS: atom_id res chain seq x y z
N MET A 1 -37.71 67.74 67.57
CA MET A 1 -36.64 66.71 67.47
C MET A 1 -36.02 66.80 66.08
N LYS A 2 -34.91 67.56 65.91
CA LYS A 2 -34.26 67.76 64.60
C LYS A 2 -33.19 66.70 64.41
N ILE A 3 -33.54 65.58 63.78
CA ILE A 3 -32.55 64.56 63.41
C ILE A 3 -31.68 65.15 62.29
N SER A 4 -30.38 65.18 62.56
CA SER A 4 -29.33 65.83 61.79
C SER A 4 -29.22 65.30 60.36
N LYS A 5 -29.42 66.18 59.36
CA LYS A 5 -29.17 65.90 57.92
C LYS A 5 -27.73 65.44 57.62
N ARG A 6 -26.78 65.57 58.56
CA ARG A 6 -25.41 65.06 58.41
C ARG A 6 -25.29 63.54 58.50
N ALA A 7 -26.24 62.84 59.13
CA ALA A 7 -26.16 61.37 59.26
C ALA A 7 -26.48 60.62 57.95
N GLN A 8 -27.23 61.22 57.01
CA GLN A 8 -27.59 60.59 55.73
C GLN A 8 -26.52 60.75 54.64
N GLN A 9 -25.55 61.67 54.79
CA GLN A 9 -24.45 61.83 53.83
C GLN A 9 -23.30 60.83 54.06
N GLY A 10 -23.14 60.29 55.27
CA GLY A 10 -22.11 59.29 55.58
C GLY A 10 -22.38 57.88 55.01
N LEU A 11 -23.64 57.53 54.75
CA LEU A 11 -24.04 56.20 54.25
C LEU A 11 -23.92 56.04 52.73
N ARG A 12 -23.79 57.13 51.97
CA ARG A 12 -23.62 57.06 50.50
C ARG A 12 -22.16 56.83 50.08
N GLY A 13 -21.19 57.21 50.91
CA GLY A 13 -19.76 57.03 50.62
C GLY A 13 -19.27 55.58 50.77
N THR A 14 -19.89 54.80 51.66
CA THR A 14 -19.47 53.41 51.94
C THR A 14 -19.83 52.43 50.82
N SER A 15 -20.95 52.64 50.12
CA SER A 15 -21.39 51.78 49.01
C SER A 15 -20.48 51.89 47.77
N ALA A 16 -20.01 53.10 47.44
CA ALA A 16 -19.08 53.30 46.32
C ALA A 16 -17.72 52.64 46.60
N LEU A 17 -17.20 52.77 47.82
CA LEU A 17 -15.93 52.16 48.21
C LEU A 17 -15.98 50.63 48.16
N GLN A 18 -17.07 50.02 48.65
CA GLN A 18 -17.28 48.56 48.56
C GLN A 18 -17.37 48.07 47.12
N THR A 19 -18.03 48.84 46.24
CA THR A 19 -18.11 48.51 44.80
C THR A 19 -16.73 48.54 44.15
N VAL A 20 -15.92 49.57 44.44
CA VAL A 20 -14.54 49.67 43.93
C VAL A 20 -13.66 48.53 44.45
N GLN A 21 -13.79 48.16 45.73
CA GLN A 21 -13.06 47.03 46.30
C GLN A 21 -13.45 45.70 45.65
N SER A 22 -14.75 45.47 45.42
CA SER A 22 -15.25 44.27 44.75
C SER A 22 -14.78 44.18 43.30
N LEU A 23 -14.78 45.29 42.56
CA LEU A 23 -14.22 45.33 41.21
C LEU A 23 -12.72 45.06 41.22
N GLY A 24 -11.99 45.62 42.19
CA GLY A 24 -10.55 45.37 42.36
C GLY A 24 -10.23 43.89 42.59
N THR A 25 -11.01 43.19 43.42
CA THR A 25 -10.81 41.75 43.66
C THR A 25 -11.16 40.91 42.44
N GLN A 26 -12.22 41.26 41.70
CA GLN A 26 -12.57 40.60 40.45
C GLN A 26 -11.49 40.77 39.38
N ILE A 27 -10.98 42.00 39.20
CA ILE A 27 -9.89 42.29 38.25
C ILE A 27 -8.63 41.50 38.63
N LYS A 28 -8.26 41.49 39.91
CA LYS A 28 -7.11 40.69 40.38
C LYS A 28 -7.30 39.21 40.10
N GLY A 29 -8.48 38.65 40.39
CA GLY A 29 -8.78 37.25 40.12
C GLY A 29 -8.74 36.89 38.62
N LEU A 30 -9.08 37.83 37.73
CA LEU A 30 -8.91 37.64 36.29
C LEU A 30 -7.43 37.69 35.87
N LEU A 31 -6.65 38.63 36.42
CA LEU A 31 -5.21 38.71 36.18
C LEU A 31 -4.50 37.44 36.63
N ASP A 32 -4.81 36.94 37.84
CA ASP A 32 -4.24 35.72 38.40
C ASP A 32 -4.55 34.49 37.53
N LYS A 33 -5.67 34.49 36.79
CA LYS A 33 -5.99 33.43 35.80
C LYS A 33 -5.28 33.62 34.47
N LEU A 34 -5.09 34.86 34.03
CA LEU A 34 -4.43 35.18 32.75
C LEU A 34 -2.92 34.91 32.80
N THR A 35 -2.26 35.17 33.92
CA THR A 35 -0.82 34.98 34.07
C THR A 35 -0.34 33.55 33.74
N PRO A 36 -0.90 32.47 34.31
CA PRO A 36 -0.46 31.12 33.99
C PRO A 36 -0.77 30.72 32.54
N MET A 37 -1.86 31.25 31.96
CA MET A 37 -2.16 31.01 30.54
C MET A 37 -1.11 31.64 29.63
N MET A 38 -0.69 32.88 29.91
CA MET A 38 0.41 33.52 29.18
C MET A 38 1.73 32.78 29.33
N GLN A 39 2.05 32.32 30.55
CA GLN A 39 3.25 31.53 30.80
C GLN A 39 3.23 30.20 30.05
N SER A 40 2.08 29.52 30.00
CA SER A 40 1.90 28.30 29.22
C SER A 40 2.10 28.57 27.73
N LEU A 41 1.49 29.63 27.18
CA LEU A 41 1.66 30.01 25.79
C LEU A 41 3.11 30.35 25.46
N GLN A 42 3.79 31.07 26.36
CA GLN A 42 5.20 31.40 26.20
C GLN A 42 6.08 30.14 26.27
N GLY A 43 5.71 29.16 27.09
CA GLY A 43 6.35 27.85 27.17
C GLY A 43 6.19 26.98 25.92
N SER A 44 5.12 27.17 25.14
CA SER A 44 4.90 26.45 23.88
C SER A 44 5.70 27.02 22.70
N ILE A 45 6.20 28.27 22.78
CA ILE A 45 6.95 28.91 21.68
C ILE A 45 8.21 28.09 21.28
N PRO A 46 9.07 27.62 22.21
CA PRO A 46 10.22 26.78 21.88
C PRO A 46 9.83 25.46 21.19
N GLU A 47 8.73 24.84 21.61
CA GLU A 47 8.24 23.59 21.00
C GLU A 47 7.81 23.81 19.54
N ILE A 48 7.08 24.91 19.30
CA ILE A 48 6.68 25.32 17.94
C ILE A 48 7.92 25.58 17.08
N ASN A 49 8.93 26.29 17.63
CA ASN A 49 10.16 26.57 16.89
C ASN A 49 10.96 25.29 16.56
N ASN A 50 11.01 24.33 17.48
CA ASN A 50 11.63 23.03 17.23
C ASN A 50 10.89 22.26 16.13
N ALA A 51 9.56 22.19 16.22
CA ALA A 51 8.74 21.56 15.18
C ALA A 51 8.95 22.21 13.80
N LEU A 52 9.06 23.54 13.73
CA LEU A 52 9.36 24.24 12.48
C LEU A 52 10.75 23.87 11.92
N GLN A 53 11.76 23.74 12.78
CA GLN A 53 13.10 23.29 12.34
C GLN A 53 13.07 21.85 11.80
N GLN A 54 12.32 20.96 12.45
CA GLN A 54 12.17 19.58 11.97
C GLN A 54 11.47 19.52 10.61
N ILE A 55 10.43 20.32 10.40
CA ILE A 55 9.72 20.41 9.11
C ILE A 55 10.69 20.86 8.02
N GLN A 56 11.50 21.91 8.27
CA GLN A 56 12.49 22.39 7.30
C GLN A 56 13.54 21.31 6.94
N GLN A 57 13.98 20.52 7.92
CA GLN A 57 14.90 19.40 7.65
C GLN A 57 14.25 18.32 6.77
N LEU A 58 12.98 18.00 7.00
CA LEU A 58 12.24 17.04 6.18
C LEU A 58 12.06 17.54 4.74
N GLU A 59 11.75 18.82 4.54
CA GLU A 59 11.65 19.42 3.20
C GLU A 59 12.95 19.27 2.41
N ILE A 60 14.10 19.48 3.06
CA ILE A 60 15.42 19.29 2.44
C ILE A 60 15.62 17.82 2.03
N GLN A 61 15.26 16.87 2.92
CA GLN A 61 15.39 15.44 2.63
C GLN A 61 14.51 15.01 1.45
N VAL A 62 13.26 15.49 1.38
CA VAL A 62 12.35 15.22 0.26
C VAL A 62 12.97 15.73 -1.05
N GLY A 63 13.50 16.95 -1.07
CA GLY A 63 14.18 17.49 -2.25
C GLY A 63 15.38 16.65 -2.71
N GLN A 64 16.18 16.12 -1.77
CA GLN A 64 17.30 15.21 -2.08
C GLN A 64 16.83 13.86 -2.66
N LEU A 65 15.73 13.31 -2.14
CA LEU A 65 15.14 12.07 -2.65
C LEU A 65 14.59 12.26 -4.07
N GLU A 66 13.93 13.38 -4.35
CA GLU A 66 13.43 13.71 -5.70
C GLU A 66 14.57 13.80 -6.72
N GLN A 67 15.66 14.50 -6.37
CA GLN A 67 16.85 14.58 -7.21
C GLN A 67 17.47 13.20 -7.46
N THR A 68 17.53 12.36 -6.43
CA THR A 68 18.07 10.99 -6.53
C THR A 68 17.20 10.12 -7.42
N SER A 69 15.88 10.18 -7.25
CA SER A 69 14.90 9.49 -8.09
C SER A 69 15.01 9.93 -9.55
N ALA A 70 15.16 11.23 -9.82
CA ALA A 70 15.36 11.75 -11.17
C ALA A 70 16.64 11.20 -11.82
N LYS A 71 17.77 11.17 -11.08
CA LYS A 71 19.03 10.57 -11.55
C LYS A 71 18.87 9.08 -11.86
N PHE A 72 18.21 8.34 -10.99
CA PHE A 72 17.94 6.91 -11.20
C PHE A 72 17.09 6.69 -12.44
N LYS A 73 16.01 7.46 -12.61
CA LYS A 73 15.16 7.40 -13.81
C LYS A 73 15.95 7.69 -15.10
N GLN A 74 16.90 8.63 -15.06
CA GLN A 74 17.77 8.92 -16.19
C GLN A 74 18.73 7.76 -16.49
N GLN A 75 19.34 7.15 -15.46
CA GLN A 75 20.19 5.97 -15.61
C GLN A 75 19.42 4.79 -16.23
N PHE A 76 18.19 4.55 -15.78
CA PHE A 76 17.34 3.49 -16.34
C PHE A 76 16.95 3.75 -17.79
N LYS A 77 16.66 5.00 -18.17
CA LYS A 77 16.42 5.35 -19.57
C LYS A 77 17.62 5.03 -20.47
N GLN A 78 18.84 5.29 -20.01
CA GLN A 78 20.06 4.97 -20.76
C GLN A 78 20.29 3.46 -20.89
N GLN A 79 19.80 2.65 -19.93
CA GLN A 79 19.88 1.19 -19.98
C GLN A 79 18.71 0.55 -20.75
N ALA A 80 17.57 1.24 -20.86
CA ALA A 80 16.37 0.76 -21.55
C ALA A 80 16.49 0.72 -23.09
N ASP A 81 17.53 1.31 -23.68
CA ASP A 81 17.88 1.08 -25.10
C ASP A 81 18.50 -0.33 -25.34
N GLY A 82 18.83 -1.06 -24.27
CA GLY A 82 19.34 -2.42 -24.30
C GLY A 82 18.37 -3.46 -24.89
N PRO A 83 17.12 -3.59 -24.39
CA PRO A 83 16.17 -4.59 -24.89
C PRO A 83 15.74 -4.36 -26.34
N GLU A 84 15.69 -3.12 -26.84
CA GLU A 84 15.33 -2.85 -28.25
C GLU A 84 16.47 -3.19 -29.22
N LYS A 85 17.72 -2.88 -28.85
CA LYS A 85 18.92 -3.33 -29.58
C LYS A 85 19.09 -4.85 -29.53
N LEU A 86 18.71 -5.50 -28.42
CA LEU A 86 18.63 -6.96 -28.32
C LEU A 86 17.51 -7.52 -29.20
N LYS A 87 16.29 -6.97 -29.19
CA LYS A 87 15.20 -7.42 -30.08
C LYS A 87 15.58 -7.33 -31.56
N ARG A 88 16.29 -6.28 -32.00
CA ARG A 88 16.78 -6.19 -33.40
C ARG A 88 17.88 -7.21 -33.70
N LYS A 89 18.80 -7.50 -32.77
CA LYS A 89 19.81 -8.56 -32.94
C LYS A 89 19.20 -9.96 -32.90
N ILE A 90 18.18 -10.18 -32.08
CA ILE A 90 17.48 -11.46 -31.94
C ILE A 90 16.57 -11.70 -33.14
N SER A 91 15.80 -10.73 -33.64
CA SER A 91 14.94 -10.96 -34.83
C SER A 91 15.71 -11.25 -36.13
N LYS A 92 17.00 -10.87 -36.20
CA LYS A 92 17.86 -11.19 -37.35
C LYS A 92 18.58 -12.55 -37.22
N LYS A 93 18.52 -13.18 -36.04
CA LYS A 93 19.12 -14.51 -35.78
C LYS A 93 18.08 -15.59 -35.46
N VAL A 94 16.89 -15.23 -34.98
CA VAL A 94 15.79 -16.16 -34.72
C VAL A 94 15.01 -16.44 -36.02
N THR A 95 15.71 -17.03 -36.98
CA THR A 95 15.24 -18.23 -37.70
C THR A 95 15.72 -19.48 -36.94
N ASP A 96 15.92 -19.36 -35.63
CA ASP A 96 16.42 -20.39 -34.75
C ASP A 96 15.22 -21.15 -34.19
N LYS A 97 15.08 -22.35 -34.73
CA LYS A 97 14.49 -23.53 -34.11
C LYS A 97 14.43 -23.38 -32.59
N ILE A 98 13.22 -23.50 -32.05
CA ILE A 98 13.01 -23.76 -30.62
C ILE A 98 13.95 -24.93 -30.28
N GLN A 99 14.88 -24.72 -29.35
CA GLN A 99 15.68 -25.81 -28.80
C GLN A 99 14.67 -26.68 -28.06
N SER A 100 14.29 -27.76 -28.72
CA SER A 100 13.11 -28.53 -28.43
C SER A 100 13.22 -29.16 -27.03
N GLY A 101 12.16 -29.02 -26.21
CA GLY A 101 12.12 -29.49 -24.82
C GLY A 101 12.19 -31.01 -24.68
N LYS A 102 12.08 -31.57 -23.47
CA LYS A 102 12.12 -33.04 -23.27
C LYS A 102 10.96 -33.76 -23.96
N SER A 103 9.89 -33.06 -24.31
CA SER A 103 8.81 -33.55 -25.18
C SER A 103 9.25 -33.91 -26.60
N THR A 104 10.47 -33.55 -27.03
CA THR A 104 10.98 -33.87 -28.37
C THR A 104 11.13 -35.39 -28.55
N GLY A 105 10.11 -36.02 -29.13
CA GLY A 105 10.07 -37.46 -29.37
C GLY A 105 9.06 -38.23 -28.50
N VAL A 106 8.36 -37.56 -27.58
CA VAL A 106 7.18 -38.12 -26.94
C VAL A 106 5.99 -37.94 -27.87
N ASP A 107 5.42 -39.05 -28.30
CA ASP A 107 4.19 -39.04 -29.08
C ASP A 107 3.05 -38.45 -28.25
N VAL A 108 2.39 -37.41 -28.76
CA VAL A 108 1.23 -36.75 -28.14
C VAL A 108 0.11 -37.75 -27.85
N GLU A 109 0.05 -38.85 -28.60
CA GLU A 109 -0.90 -39.93 -28.33
C GLU A 109 -0.65 -40.68 -27.01
N LYS A 110 0.58 -40.67 -26.50
CA LYS A 110 0.93 -41.26 -25.20
C LYS A 110 0.58 -40.35 -24.02
N LEU A 111 0.29 -39.08 -24.28
CA LEU A 111 -0.09 -38.11 -23.26
C LEU A 111 -1.59 -38.15 -22.96
N ASN A 112 -1.95 -37.78 -21.74
CA ASN A 112 -3.33 -37.65 -21.33
C ASN A 112 -3.98 -36.44 -22.01
N LYS A 113 -4.78 -36.71 -23.05
CA LYS A 113 -5.48 -35.67 -23.83
C LYS A 113 -6.26 -34.68 -22.96
N LYS A 114 -6.88 -35.15 -21.87
CA LYS A 114 -7.64 -34.26 -20.97
C LYS A 114 -6.73 -33.30 -20.21
N GLN A 115 -5.56 -33.76 -19.75
CA GLN A 115 -4.61 -32.87 -19.08
C GLN A 115 -3.94 -31.92 -20.08
N LEU A 116 -3.68 -32.39 -21.30
CA LEU A 116 -3.09 -31.56 -22.34
C LEU A 116 -4.02 -30.39 -22.71
N ASP A 117 -5.32 -30.64 -22.89
CA ASP A 117 -6.30 -29.57 -23.17
C ASP A 117 -6.44 -28.57 -22.00
N ILE A 118 -6.26 -29.03 -20.75
CA ILE A 118 -6.25 -28.14 -19.58
C ILE A 118 -4.97 -27.32 -19.55
N GLY A 119 -3.82 -27.97 -19.76
CA GLY A 119 -2.52 -27.31 -19.81
C GLY A 119 -2.45 -26.25 -20.88
N GLU A 120 -2.93 -26.56 -22.10
CA GLU A 120 -3.00 -25.61 -23.20
C GLU A 120 -3.78 -24.34 -22.82
N LYS A 121 -4.90 -24.48 -22.11
CA LYS A 121 -5.67 -23.31 -21.63
C LYS A 121 -4.91 -22.49 -20.58
N VAL A 122 -4.20 -23.15 -19.67
CA VAL A 122 -3.40 -22.49 -18.62
C VAL A 122 -2.23 -21.73 -19.25
N GLU A 123 -1.50 -22.35 -20.18
CA GLU A 123 -0.36 -21.70 -20.83
C GLU A 123 -0.81 -20.56 -21.77
N MET A 124 -1.99 -20.64 -22.36
CA MET A 124 -2.59 -19.52 -23.12
C MET A 124 -2.92 -18.28 -22.26
N GLU A 125 -2.88 -18.36 -20.92
CA GLU A 125 -2.91 -17.18 -20.05
C GLU A 125 -1.55 -16.46 -19.99
N HIS A 126 -0.49 -17.12 -20.47
CA HIS A 126 0.91 -16.66 -20.42
C HIS A 126 1.54 -16.46 -21.81
N THR A 127 0.94 -16.98 -22.88
CA THR A 127 1.38 -16.80 -24.27
C THR A 127 0.20 -16.61 -25.22
N ASP A 128 0.39 -15.84 -26.29
CA ASP A 128 -0.61 -15.65 -27.35
C ASP A 128 -0.51 -16.71 -28.48
N ASN A 129 0.49 -17.61 -28.42
CA ASN A 129 0.73 -18.63 -29.45
C ASN A 129 0.31 -20.03 -28.97
N LEU A 130 -0.72 -20.58 -29.63
CA LEU A 130 -1.29 -21.90 -29.36
C LEU A 130 -0.27 -23.05 -29.49
N GLU A 131 0.61 -23.00 -30.48
CA GLU A 131 1.61 -24.05 -30.71
C GLU A 131 2.63 -24.08 -29.58
N VAL A 132 3.03 -22.90 -29.10
CA VAL A 132 3.95 -22.75 -27.96
C VAL A 132 3.27 -23.19 -26.65
N ALA A 133 2.01 -22.80 -26.43
CA ALA A 133 1.23 -23.24 -25.27
C ALA A 133 1.12 -24.77 -25.21
N ARG A 134 0.84 -25.40 -26.36
CA ARG A 134 0.72 -26.86 -26.47
C ARG A 134 2.05 -27.58 -26.28
N GLU A 135 3.16 -27.03 -26.78
CA GLU A 135 4.50 -27.57 -26.58
C GLU A 135 4.87 -27.58 -25.08
N ILE A 136 4.69 -26.44 -24.41
CA ILE A 136 4.96 -26.30 -22.97
C ILE A 136 4.09 -27.27 -22.16
N ALA A 137 2.79 -27.34 -22.46
CA ALA A 137 1.89 -28.26 -21.79
C ALA A 137 2.24 -29.74 -22.02
N SER A 138 2.76 -30.05 -23.21
CA SER A 138 3.23 -31.40 -23.53
C SER A 138 4.53 -31.74 -22.78
N ASP A 139 5.41 -30.77 -22.57
CA ASP A 139 6.67 -30.95 -21.82
C ASP A 139 6.41 -31.33 -20.36
N HIS A 140 5.50 -30.63 -19.69
CA HIS A 140 5.11 -30.95 -18.31
C HIS A 140 4.51 -32.35 -18.15
N LEU A 141 3.71 -32.81 -19.12
CA LEU A 141 3.16 -34.17 -19.10
C LEU A 141 4.19 -35.24 -19.48
N ALA A 142 5.14 -34.90 -20.36
CA ALA A 142 6.25 -35.77 -20.71
C ALA A 142 7.15 -36.04 -19.49
N GLU A 143 7.39 -35.04 -18.64
CA GLU A 143 8.14 -35.24 -17.39
C GLU A 143 7.48 -36.27 -16.46
N GLN A 144 6.14 -36.25 -16.34
CA GLN A 144 5.42 -37.27 -15.57
C GLN A 144 5.52 -38.67 -16.20
N LEU A 145 5.58 -38.76 -17.53
CA LEU A 145 5.76 -40.03 -18.24
C LEU A 145 7.16 -40.62 -17.99
N GLU A 146 8.21 -39.78 -17.97
CA GLU A 146 9.59 -40.20 -17.64
C GLU A 146 9.72 -40.70 -16.20
N GLU A 147 8.94 -40.15 -15.27
CA GLU A 147 8.85 -40.62 -13.88
C GLU A 147 8.16 -42.00 -13.74
N GLY A 148 7.73 -42.60 -14.85
CA GLY A 148 7.12 -43.92 -14.89
C GLY A 148 5.62 -43.93 -14.63
N LYS A 149 4.95 -42.77 -14.67
CA LYS A 149 3.49 -42.71 -14.58
C LYS A 149 2.85 -43.10 -15.90
N ASP A 150 1.82 -43.93 -15.83
CA ASP A 150 1.02 -44.25 -16.99
C ASP A 150 0.18 -43.04 -17.44
N LYS A 151 -0.22 -43.04 -18.71
CA LYS A 151 -1.08 -42.01 -19.32
C LYS A 151 -2.33 -41.69 -18.49
N SER A 152 -2.95 -42.70 -17.84
CA SER A 152 -4.14 -42.51 -17.02
C SER A 152 -3.86 -41.83 -15.68
N GLU A 153 -2.61 -41.83 -15.22
CA GLU A 153 -2.17 -41.32 -13.92
C GLU A 153 -1.56 -39.92 -14.01
N GLN A 154 -1.34 -39.41 -15.24
CA GLN A 154 -0.93 -38.03 -15.46
C GLN A 154 -2.02 -37.07 -14.96
N ASP A 155 -1.67 -36.25 -14.00
CA ASP A 155 -2.58 -35.37 -13.26
C ASP A 155 -1.97 -34.01 -12.91
N TYR A 156 -0.83 -33.65 -13.52
CA TYR A 156 -0.06 -32.43 -13.25
C TYR A 156 -0.94 -31.18 -13.06
N TYR A 157 -1.76 -30.86 -14.06
CA TYR A 157 -2.62 -29.68 -14.05
C TYR A 157 -3.79 -29.77 -13.07
N THR A 158 -4.22 -30.99 -12.75
CA THR A 158 -5.24 -31.22 -11.73
C THR A 158 -4.69 -30.98 -10.32
N GLN A 159 -3.44 -31.38 -10.06
CA GLN A 159 -2.76 -31.07 -8.81
C GLN A 159 -2.51 -29.57 -8.66
N LEU A 160 -2.06 -28.90 -9.72
CA LEU A 160 -1.89 -27.44 -9.73
C LEU A 160 -3.18 -26.70 -9.37
N LYS A 161 -4.31 -27.12 -9.96
CA LYS A 161 -5.62 -26.53 -9.65
C LYS A 161 -6.00 -26.71 -8.18
N LYS A 162 -5.77 -27.89 -7.59
CA LYS A 162 -6.02 -28.15 -6.17
C LYS A 162 -5.15 -27.27 -5.26
N VAL A 163 -3.86 -27.14 -5.55
CA VAL A 163 -2.95 -26.27 -4.78
C VAL A 163 -3.40 -24.81 -4.85
N HIS A 164 -3.88 -24.36 -6.01
CA HIS A 164 -4.39 -22.99 -6.17
C HIS A 164 -5.71 -22.78 -5.41
N GLU A 165 -6.63 -23.73 -5.45
CA GLU A 165 -7.91 -23.68 -4.71
C GLU A 165 -7.71 -23.71 -3.19
N ASP A 166 -6.78 -24.54 -2.69
CA ASP A 166 -6.53 -24.66 -1.26
C ASP A 166 -5.79 -23.44 -0.68
N LYS A 167 -4.81 -22.88 -1.41
CA LYS A 167 -4.17 -21.61 -1.02
C LYS A 167 -5.12 -20.41 -1.07
N CYS A 168 -6.16 -20.47 -1.90
CA CYS A 168 -7.18 -19.43 -1.96
C CYS A 168 -8.15 -19.50 -0.77
N LYS A 169 -8.39 -20.68 -0.17
CA LYS A 169 -9.28 -20.81 1.01
C LYS A 169 -8.69 -20.21 2.28
N ASP A 170 -7.38 -20.30 2.47
CA ASP A 170 -6.72 -19.88 3.71
C ASP A 170 -6.25 -18.40 3.70
N SER A 171 -6.25 -17.74 2.54
CA SER A 171 -5.82 -16.35 2.39
C SER A 171 -6.94 -15.32 2.44
N VAL A 172 -8.22 -15.73 2.42
CA VAL A 172 -9.35 -14.80 2.61
C VAL A 172 -9.79 -14.82 4.08
N PRO A 173 -9.67 -13.70 4.82
CA PRO A 173 -10.19 -13.60 6.18
C PRO A 173 -11.66 -14.04 6.23
N ALA A 174 -12.05 -14.83 7.23
CA ALA A 174 -13.40 -15.39 7.37
C ALA A 174 -14.53 -14.35 7.20
N PHE A 175 -14.23 -13.07 7.47
CA PHE A 175 -15.10 -11.91 7.25
C PHE A 175 -15.62 -11.77 5.81
N TRP A 176 -14.85 -12.15 4.79
CA TRP A 176 -15.24 -12.00 3.37
C TRP A 176 -15.96 -13.22 2.78
N ARG A 177 -16.03 -14.35 3.50
CA ARG A 177 -16.68 -15.58 3.00
C ARG A 177 -18.20 -15.48 2.84
N ARG A 178 -18.87 -14.48 3.44
CA ARG A 178 -20.34 -14.30 3.32
C ARG A 178 -20.81 -13.58 2.06
N ASN A 179 -19.92 -12.97 1.28
CA ASN A 179 -20.32 -12.14 0.12
C ASN A 179 -20.03 -12.74 -1.25
N LEU A 180 -19.36 -13.90 -1.36
CA LEU A 180 -19.12 -14.52 -2.67
C LEU A 180 -20.34 -15.24 -3.27
N ASP A 181 -21.36 -15.57 -2.46
CA ASP A 181 -22.60 -16.21 -2.94
C ASP A 181 -23.53 -15.25 -3.72
N TYR A 182 -23.20 -13.94 -3.79
CA TYR A 182 -24.01 -12.95 -4.50
C TYR A 182 -23.71 -12.83 -6.01
N TRP A 183 -22.67 -13.49 -6.53
CA TRP A 183 -22.26 -13.37 -7.94
C TRP A 183 -22.59 -14.57 -8.82
N ASN A 184 -23.15 -15.64 -8.26
CA ASN A 184 -23.59 -16.84 -9.01
C ASN A 184 -25.13 -17.00 -9.04
N ARG A 185 -25.89 -15.90 -9.04
CA ARG A 185 -27.32 -15.90 -9.39
C ARG A 185 -27.57 -15.15 -10.69
#